data_AF-A0A6G0I968-F1
#
_entry.id   AF-A0A6G0I968-F1
#
_cell.length_a   1.000
_cell.length_b   1.000
_cell.length_c   1.000
_cell.angle_alpha   90.00
_cell.angle_beta   90.00
_cell.angle_gamma   90.00
#
_symmetry.space_group_name_H-M   'P 1'
#
loop_
_entity.id
_entity.type
_entity.pdbx_description
1 polymer ?
#
loop_
_entity_poly.entity_id
_entity_poly.type
_entity_poly.pdbx_seq_one_letter_code
_entity_poly.pdbx_strand_id
1 'polypeptide(L)'
;MIAGESSLAYEEIITMNLVTCRAIGIGAYLVRLGQRTIQVDNSHIILTGAGALNKVLGREVYTSNNQLGGIQIMHNNGVTHCTVCDDFEGVFTLLQWLSYMPMCKSSPVPIVHSKDPIDRPVEFVPTKAPYDPRWMLAGRPSQTPKGSWQNGFFDHGSFMEIMQPWAQSVVVGRARLGGIPTGVVAVETRSVELSIPADPANLDSEAKIIQQAGQVWFPDSAFKTAQAIKDLNREGLPLIVFANWRGFSGGMKDMYDQVLKFGAYIVDGLREYQQPVLVYIPPQAELRGGSWVVIDPTINPRHMEMYADKDSRGGVLEPEGTVEIKFRRKDLVKTMRRVDPVYMGLAEKLGTPELSPPDRKELETKLKEREEFLLPIYHQVAVQFADLHDTPGRMQEKGVITDILEWQTSRQFFYWRLRRLLLEETVKRKIQAANSELTDGQVQAMLRRWFVEAEGAVKAYLWDNNEEVVGWLERQLAEEEGARSVIDENIKYIRRDHILKQIRSLVQANPEVAMDSIVHMTQHISPTQRTEVVRILSTMETSASS
;
A
#
# COMPACT_ATOMS: atom_id res chain seq x y z
N MET A 1 -10.43 -32.84 1.32
CA MET A 1 -11.66 -32.13 1.71
C MET A 1 -11.34 -30.89 2.55
N ILE A 2 -10.94 -31.02 3.82
CA ILE A 2 -10.72 -29.85 4.71
C ILE A 2 -9.63 -28.86 4.26
N ALA A 3 -8.57 -29.32 3.58
CA ALA A 3 -7.57 -28.41 3.01
C ALA A 3 -8.14 -27.51 1.90
N GLY A 4 -9.07 -28.04 1.08
CA GLY A 4 -9.75 -27.24 0.05
C GLY A 4 -10.67 -26.21 0.68
N GLU A 5 -11.43 -26.61 1.71
CA GLU A 5 -12.31 -25.71 2.45
C GLU A 5 -11.53 -24.59 3.14
N SER A 6 -10.42 -24.90 3.84
CA SER A 6 -9.59 -23.87 4.49
C SER A 6 -8.95 -22.91 3.48
N SER A 7 -8.60 -23.40 2.28
CA SER A 7 -8.11 -22.54 1.20
C SER A 7 -9.19 -21.57 0.71
N LEU A 8 -10.43 -22.03 0.57
CA LEU A 8 -11.55 -21.18 0.16
C LEU A 8 -11.93 -20.20 1.28
N ALA A 9 -11.99 -20.67 2.53
CA ALA A 9 -12.31 -19.84 3.69
C ALA A 9 -11.34 -18.66 3.83
N TYR A 10 -10.05 -18.83 3.55
CA TYR A 10 -9.08 -17.73 3.56
C TYR A 10 -9.39 -16.64 2.50
N GLU A 11 -9.94 -17.02 1.34
CA GLU A 11 -10.33 -16.08 0.29
C GLU A 11 -11.66 -15.36 0.57
N GLU A 12 -12.52 -15.96 1.39
CA GLU A 12 -13.87 -15.44 1.65
C GLU A 12 -14.04 -14.74 2.99
N ILE A 13 -13.38 -15.23 4.03
CA ILE A 13 -13.56 -14.78 5.41
C ILE A 13 -12.21 -14.65 6.14
N ILE A 14 -12.27 -14.04 7.32
CA ILE A 14 -11.09 -13.88 8.18
C ILE A 14 -10.75 -15.22 8.83
N THR A 15 -9.55 -15.70 8.57
CA THR A 15 -8.99 -16.92 9.17
C THR A 15 -7.85 -16.57 10.11
N MET A 16 -7.84 -17.15 11.30
CA MET A 16 -6.76 -17.03 12.28
C MET A 16 -6.54 -18.37 12.98
N ASN A 17 -5.30 -18.61 13.42
CA ASN A 17 -4.89 -19.84 14.07
C ASN A 17 -4.15 -19.52 15.37
N LEU A 18 -4.40 -20.31 16.42
CA LEU A 18 -3.61 -20.35 17.64
C LEU A 18 -3.00 -21.75 17.79
N VAL A 19 -1.67 -21.82 17.84
CA VAL A 19 -0.92 -23.07 18.02
C VAL A 19 -0.42 -23.14 19.46
N THR A 20 -1.02 -24.04 20.26
CA THR A 20 -0.76 -24.12 21.71
C THR A 20 0.21 -25.23 22.10
N CYS A 21 0.10 -26.41 21.48
CA CYS A 21 0.96 -27.57 21.78
C CYS A 21 1.75 -28.03 20.55
N ARG A 22 1.05 -28.50 19.51
CA ARG A 22 1.69 -29.00 18.29
C ARG A 22 0.71 -29.06 17.13
N ALA A 23 1.15 -28.68 15.94
CA ALA A 23 0.45 -28.88 14.68
C ALA A 23 1.28 -29.78 13.77
N ILE A 24 0.76 -30.96 13.43
CA ILE A 24 1.51 -32.00 12.71
C ILE A 24 0.82 -32.36 11.39
N GLY A 25 1.60 -32.45 10.30
CA GLY A 25 1.15 -32.93 9.00
C GLY A 25 0.02 -32.07 8.44
N ILE A 26 -1.19 -32.63 8.34
CA ILE A 26 -2.37 -31.88 7.86
C ILE A 26 -2.67 -30.65 8.73
N GLY A 27 -2.47 -30.73 10.04
CA GLY A 27 -2.68 -29.60 10.95
C GLY A 27 -1.77 -28.41 10.62
N ALA A 28 -0.52 -28.67 10.24
CA ALA A 28 0.42 -27.63 9.80
C ALA A 28 -0.03 -26.98 8.49
N TYR A 29 -0.56 -27.76 7.53
CA TYR A 29 -1.14 -27.21 6.31
C TYR A 29 -2.38 -26.36 6.57
N LEU A 30 -3.27 -26.78 7.47
CA LEU A 30 -4.47 -25.99 7.81
C LEU A 30 -4.09 -24.65 8.46
N VAL A 31 -3.11 -24.67 9.38
CA VAL A 31 -2.56 -23.45 9.98
C VAL A 31 -2.00 -22.54 8.88
N ARG A 32 -1.18 -23.07 7.97
CA ARG A 32 -0.62 -22.25 6.89
C ARG A 32 -1.68 -21.74 5.92
N LEU A 33 -2.70 -22.53 5.58
CA LEU A 33 -3.79 -22.10 4.70
C LEU A 33 -4.61 -20.97 5.33
N GLY A 34 -4.83 -21.00 6.64
CA GLY A 34 -5.45 -19.90 7.38
C GLY A 34 -4.57 -18.65 7.53
N GLN A 35 -3.29 -18.72 7.13
CA GLN A 35 -2.26 -17.68 7.16
C GLN A 35 -1.91 -17.14 8.56
N ARG A 36 -2.83 -16.38 9.16
CA ARG A 36 -2.61 -15.56 10.36
C ARG A 36 -2.42 -16.46 11.57
N THR A 37 -1.20 -16.56 12.06
CA THR A 37 -0.83 -17.59 13.04
C THR A 37 -0.20 -16.98 14.27
N ILE A 38 -0.75 -17.31 15.43
CA ILE A 38 -0.18 -17.04 16.75
C ILE A 38 0.37 -18.35 17.30
N GLN A 39 1.62 -18.34 17.77
CA GLN A 39 2.30 -19.53 18.26
C GLN A 39 2.76 -19.35 19.70
N VAL A 40 2.38 -20.28 20.57
CA VAL A 40 2.85 -20.32 21.97
C VAL A 40 4.29 -20.82 22.02
N ASP A 41 5.15 -20.25 22.88
CA ASP A 41 6.61 -20.42 22.88
C ASP A 41 7.11 -21.88 22.84
N ASN A 42 6.40 -22.80 23.50
CA ASN A 42 6.79 -24.21 23.59
C ASN A 42 6.12 -25.11 22.53
N SER A 43 5.36 -24.53 21.62
CA SER A 43 4.64 -25.25 20.58
C SER A 43 5.43 -25.36 19.27
N HIS A 44 5.05 -26.31 18.41
CA HIS A 44 5.70 -26.49 17.11
C HIS A 44 4.74 -26.81 15.96
N ILE A 45 5.04 -26.28 14.78
CA ILE A 45 4.35 -26.53 13.52
C ILE A 45 5.28 -27.37 12.63
N ILE A 46 4.98 -28.65 12.41
CA ILE A 46 5.87 -29.57 11.69
C ILE A 46 5.10 -30.44 10.69
N LEU A 47 5.79 -30.88 9.64
CA LEU A 47 5.27 -31.91 8.74
C LEU A 47 5.61 -33.32 9.26
N THR A 48 6.87 -33.52 9.62
CA THR A 48 7.43 -34.80 10.10
C THR A 48 8.25 -34.53 11.37
N GLY A 49 8.14 -35.41 12.37
CA GLY A 49 8.85 -35.26 13.64
C GLY A 49 10.35 -35.55 13.55
N ALA A 50 11.13 -34.91 14.43
CA ALA A 50 12.59 -35.04 14.53
C ALA A 50 13.03 -36.50 14.66
N GLY A 51 12.38 -37.27 15.55
CA GLY A 51 12.70 -38.69 15.73
C GLY A 51 12.47 -39.55 14.47
N ALA A 52 11.50 -39.19 13.62
CA ALA A 52 11.29 -39.89 12.35
C ALA A 52 12.39 -39.51 11.32
N LEU A 53 12.78 -38.24 11.24
CA LEU A 53 13.88 -37.79 10.39
C LEU A 53 15.21 -38.45 10.80
N ASN A 54 15.51 -38.51 12.10
CA ASN A 54 16.71 -39.16 12.62
C ASN A 54 16.76 -40.65 12.25
N LYS A 55 15.62 -41.36 12.31
CA LYS A 55 15.52 -42.76 11.88
C LYS A 55 15.81 -42.93 10.38
N VAL A 56 15.29 -42.03 9.54
CA VAL A 56 15.54 -42.06 8.09
C VAL A 56 17.01 -41.74 7.76
N LEU A 57 17.61 -40.80 8.48
CA LEU A 57 19.00 -40.38 8.29
C LEU A 57 20.01 -41.33 8.96
N GLY A 58 19.55 -42.29 9.77
CA GLY A 58 20.39 -43.27 10.46
C GLY A 58 21.26 -42.71 11.60
N ARG A 59 21.05 -41.45 12.00
CA ARG A 59 21.81 -40.77 13.05
C ARG A 59 20.95 -39.70 13.75
N GLU A 60 21.33 -39.32 14.96
CA GLU A 60 20.63 -38.29 15.74
C GLU A 60 21.02 -36.88 15.25
N VAL A 61 20.30 -36.37 14.26
CA VAL A 61 20.53 -35.05 13.65
C VAL A 61 19.81 -33.94 14.40
N TYR A 62 18.53 -34.16 14.70
CA TYR A 62 17.65 -33.17 15.33
C TYR A 62 17.32 -33.57 16.76
N THR A 63 17.41 -32.63 17.70
CA THR A 63 17.25 -32.89 19.14
C THR A 63 15.81 -32.66 19.63
N SER A 64 15.02 -31.86 18.90
CA SER A 64 13.66 -31.51 19.29
C SER A 64 12.80 -31.16 18.06
N ASN A 65 11.49 -31.38 18.15
CA ASN A 65 10.55 -30.87 17.15
C ASN A 65 10.53 -29.34 17.09
N ASN A 66 10.85 -28.65 18.19
CA ASN A 66 10.95 -27.19 18.19
C ASN A 66 12.11 -26.72 17.29
N GLN A 67 13.17 -27.53 17.13
CA GLN A 67 14.26 -27.23 16.20
C GLN A 67 13.79 -27.22 14.73
N LEU A 68 12.68 -27.90 14.42
CA LEU A 68 12.09 -27.97 13.07
C LEU A 68 10.98 -26.94 12.87
N GLY A 69 10.20 -26.66 13.92
CA GLY A 69 8.95 -25.90 13.78
C GLY A 69 8.54 -25.07 14.98
N GLY A 70 9.43 -24.88 15.95
CA GLY A 70 9.21 -23.96 17.06
C GLY A 70 9.23 -22.50 16.61
N ILE A 71 9.00 -21.58 17.55
CA ILE A 71 8.97 -20.14 17.28
C ILE A 71 10.26 -19.63 16.63
N GLN A 72 11.41 -20.20 17.01
CA GLN A 72 12.72 -19.84 16.47
C GLN A 72 12.88 -20.18 14.98
N ILE A 73 11.98 -20.99 14.43
CA ILE A 73 11.91 -21.26 13.00
C ILE A 73 10.74 -20.49 12.39
N MET A 74 9.53 -20.69 12.92
CA MET A 74 8.30 -20.23 12.28
C MET A 74 8.05 -18.73 12.43
N HIS A 75 8.49 -18.10 13.53
CA HIS A 75 8.43 -16.65 13.66
C HIS A 75 9.50 -15.97 12.79
N ASN A 76 10.69 -16.59 12.72
CA ASN A 76 11.84 -16.10 11.95
C ASN A 76 11.71 -16.32 10.43
N ASN A 77 10.73 -17.09 9.96
CA ASN A 77 10.45 -17.29 8.54
C ASN A 77 9.08 -16.75 8.08
N GLY A 78 8.32 -16.11 8.98
CA GLY A 78 7.03 -15.48 8.66
C GLY A 78 5.80 -16.37 8.68
N VAL A 79 5.92 -17.67 8.96
CA VAL A 79 4.73 -18.53 9.14
C VAL A 79 3.95 -18.09 10.37
N THR A 80 4.65 -17.86 11.48
CA THR A 80 4.09 -17.31 12.71
C THR A 80 4.16 -15.79 12.65
N HIS A 81 3.01 -15.17 12.88
CA HIS A 81 2.83 -13.73 12.83
C HIS A 81 3.06 -13.08 14.20
N CYS A 82 2.79 -13.79 15.30
CA CYS A 82 3.04 -13.33 16.67
C CYS A 82 3.32 -14.53 17.58
N THR A 83 4.16 -14.32 18.58
CA THR A 83 4.47 -15.31 19.62
C THR A 83 3.96 -14.85 20.97
N VAL A 84 3.54 -15.80 21.80
CA VAL A 84 2.94 -15.54 23.11
C VAL A 84 3.45 -16.55 24.14
N CYS A 85 3.45 -16.14 25.41
CA CYS A 85 3.95 -16.97 26.51
C CYS A 85 3.01 -18.14 26.80
N ASP A 86 1.70 -17.92 26.66
CA ASP A 86 0.66 -18.88 27.01
C ASP A 86 -0.60 -18.75 26.14
N ASP A 87 -1.52 -19.72 26.30
CA ASP A 87 -2.77 -19.79 25.56
C ASP A 87 -3.68 -18.58 25.82
N PHE A 88 -3.64 -18.01 27.03
CA PHE A 88 -4.49 -16.88 27.41
C PHE A 88 -4.07 -15.61 26.68
N GLU A 89 -2.77 -15.32 26.66
CA GLU A 89 -2.19 -14.24 25.86
C GLU A 89 -2.43 -14.47 24.36
N GLY A 90 -2.41 -15.73 23.91
CA GLY A 90 -2.80 -16.11 22.55
C GLY A 90 -4.23 -15.71 22.19
N VAL A 91 -5.20 -16.05 23.04
CA VAL A 91 -6.60 -15.66 22.84
C VAL A 91 -6.78 -14.14 22.94
N PHE A 92 -6.11 -13.49 23.88
CA PHE A 92 -6.13 -12.03 24.00
C PHE A 92 -5.65 -11.36 22.71
N THR A 93 -4.55 -11.84 22.14
CA THR A 93 -3.98 -11.33 20.89
C THR A 93 -4.92 -11.58 19.70
N LEU A 94 -5.62 -12.72 19.63
CA LEU A 94 -6.67 -12.95 18.62
C LEU A 94 -7.79 -11.89 18.72
N LEU A 95 -8.26 -11.59 19.93
CA LEU A 95 -9.29 -10.57 20.15
C LEU A 95 -8.77 -9.16 19.81
N GLN A 96 -7.50 -8.87 20.11
CA GLN A 96 -6.86 -7.63 19.68
C GLN A 96 -6.81 -7.51 18.16
N TRP A 97 -6.46 -8.58 17.44
CA TRP A 97 -6.46 -8.60 15.97
C TRP A 97 -7.87 -8.38 15.42
N LEU A 98 -8.87 -9.08 15.95
CA LEU A 98 -10.27 -8.90 15.58
C LEU A 98 -10.77 -7.48 15.82
N SER A 99 -10.22 -6.75 16.80
CA SER A 99 -10.64 -5.37 17.06
C SER A 99 -10.44 -4.44 15.85
N TYR A 100 -9.46 -4.73 14.98
CA TYR A 100 -9.21 -3.97 13.75
C TYR A 100 -10.13 -4.38 12.60
N MET A 101 -10.67 -5.58 12.64
CA MET A 101 -11.29 -6.25 11.51
C MET A 101 -12.82 -6.09 11.48
N PRO A 102 -13.45 -6.05 10.29
CA PRO A 102 -14.91 -6.00 10.18
C PRO A 102 -15.55 -7.31 10.66
N MET A 103 -16.80 -7.20 11.13
CA MET A 103 -17.57 -8.36 11.61
C MET A 103 -17.83 -9.39 10.50
N CYS A 104 -18.03 -8.93 9.26
CA CYS A 104 -18.18 -9.77 8.08
C CYS A 104 -17.75 -9.01 6.82
N LYS A 105 -17.61 -9.71 5.68
CA LYS A 105 -17.13 -9.15 4.41
C LYS A 105 -17.94 -7.95 3.89
N SER A 106 -19.24 -7.89 4.20
CA SER A 106 -20.12 -6.79 3.78
C SER A 106 -20.16 -5.61 4.77
N SER A 107 -19.56 -5.75 5.96
CA SER A 107 -19.54 -4.71 6.97
C SER A 107 -18.37 -3.75 6.77
N PRO A 108 -18.54 -2.46 7.10
CA PRO A 108 -17.41 -1.53 7.14
C PRO A 108 -16.43 -1.90 8.27
N VAL A 109 -15.22 -1.39 8.18
CA VAL A 109 -14.22 -1.55 9.24
C VAL A 109 -14.68 -0.88 10.55
N PRO A 110 -14.34 -1.44 11.73
CA PRO A 110 -14.78 -0.91 13.02
C PRO A 110 -14.00 0.35 13.39
N ILE A 111 -14.52 1.51 13.00
CA ILE A 111 -13.96 2.82 13.37
C ILE A 111 -14.40 3.14 14.80
N VAL A 112 -13.43 3.33 15.69
CA VAL A 112 -13.67 3.58 17.12
C VAL A 112 -13.36 5.04 17.46
N HIS A 113 -13.92 5.55 18.55
CA HIS A 113 -13.49 6.85 19.07
C HIS A 113 -12.05 6.75 19.61
N SER A 114 -11.15 7.54 19.05
CA SER A 114 -9.75 7.59 19.49
C SER A 114 -9.57 8.62 20.60
N LYS A 115 -8.75 8.28 21.60
CA LYS A 115 -8.28 9.24 22.60
C LYS A 115 -7.17 10.15 22.06
N ASP A 116 -6.57 9.76 20.94
CA ASP A 116 -5.47 10.48 20.31
C ASP A 116 -6.03 11.47 19.28
N PRO A 117 -5.92 12.80 19.49
CA PRO A 117 -6.51 13.80 18.61
C PRO A 117 -6.03 13.67 17.15
N ILE A 118 -6.88 14.02 16.20
CA ILE A 118 -6.56 13.96 14.76
C ILE A 118 -5.76 15.18 14.28
N ASP A 119 -5.95 16.32 14.95
CA ASP A 119 -5.40 17.64 14.65
C ASP A 119 -4.05 17.90 15.33
N ARG A 120 -3.56 16.96 16.15
CA ARG A 120 -2.21 17.08 16.71
C ARG A 120 -1.14 16.92 15.63
N PRO A 121 0.02 17.59 15.78
CA PRO A 121 1.14 17.35 14.90
C PRO A 121 1.76 15.97 15.13
N VAL A 122 2.49 15.48 14.12
CA VAL A 122 3.41 14.35 14.29
C VAL A 122 4.75 14.88 14.78
N GLU A 123 5.15 14.49 15.98
CA GLU A 123 6.30 15.08 16.68
C GLU A 123 7.62 14.39 16.32
N PHE A 124 7.64 13.06 16.20
CA PHE A 124 8.81 12.36 15.69
C PHE A 124 8.93 12.61 14.18
N VAL A 125 10.04 13.21 13.75
CA VAL A 125 10.29 13.53 12.33
C VAL A 125 11.38 12.59 11.81
N PRO A 126 11.11 11.82 10.73
CA PRO A 126 12.12 11.05 10.01
C PRO A 126 13.37 11.86 9.65
N THR A 127 14.54 11.23 9.74
CA THR A 127 15.83 11.86 9.45
C THR A 127 16.57 11.14 8.32
N LYS A 128 17.53 11.83 7.68
CA LYS A 128 18.48 11.19 6.77
C LYS A 128 19.33 10.11 7.47
N ALA A 129 19.63 10.33 8.75
CA ALA A 129 20.32 9.33 9.56
C ALA A 129 19.38 8.13 9.80
N PRO A 130 19.86 6.88 9.71
CA PRO A 130 19.03 5.71 9.96
C PRO A 130 18.37 5.71 11.34
N TYR A 131 17.11 5.29 11.39
CA TYR A 131 16.27 5.26 12.58
C TYR A 131 15.32 4.05 12.53
N ASP A 132 14.75 3.68 13.68
CA ASP A 132 13.73 2.63 13.73
C ASP A 132 12.40 3.18 13.18
N PRO A 133 11.84 2.62 12.08
CA PRO A 133 10.58 3.11 11.51
C PRO A 133 9.42 3.01 12.52
N ARG A 134 9.50 2.14 13.53
CA ARG A 134 8.47 2.07 14.59
C ARG A 134 8.32 3.40 15.33
N TRP A 135 9.38 4.22 15.41
CA TRP A 135 9.31 5.54 16.04
C TRP A 135 8.46 6.53 15.25
N MET A 136 8.51 6.51 13.91
CA MET A 136 7.63 7.36 13.11
C MET A 136 6.18 6.86 13.11
N LEU A 137 5.96 5.55 13.27
CA LEU A 137 4.62 4.96 13.31
C LEU A 137 3.93 5.19 14.66
N ALA A 138 4.55 4.72 15.75
CA ALA A 138 3.95 4.65 17.09
C ALA A 138 4.45 5.73 18.05
N GLY A 139 5.53 6.43 17.70
CA GLY A 139 6.23 7.35 18.59
C GLY A 139 7.35 6.67 19.37
N ARG A 140 8.00 7.45 20.23
CA ARG A 140 9.09 6.96 21.09
C ARG A 140 9.21 7.80 22.37
N PRO A 141 9.86 7.28 23.42
CA PRO A 141 10.28 8.12 24.54
C PRO A 141 11.16 9.29 24.05
N SER A 142 10.82 10.51 24.45
CA SER A 142 11.58 11.70 24.13
C SER A 142 12.94 11.69 24.80
N GLN A 143 13.97 12.05 24.04
CA GLN A 143 15.33 12.24 24.59
C GLN A 143 15.44 13.56 25.37
N THR A 144 14.66 14.58 24.99
CA THR A 144 14.68 15.93 25.55
C THR A 144 13.29 16.58 25.41
N PRO A 145 12.54 16.84 26.52
CA PRO A 145 12.82 16.52 27.91
C PRO A 145 12.61 15.02 28.21
N LYS A 146 13.54 14.41 28.97
CA LYS A 146 13.45 13.00 29.38
C LYS A 146 12.14 12.74 30.12
N GLY A 147 11.41 11.70 29.72
CA GLY A 147 10.14 11.30 30.33
C GLY A 147 8.89 11.78 29.59
N SER A 148 9.02 12.68 28.61
CA SER A 148 7.93 12.98 27.67
C SER A 148 7.87 11.94 26.54
N TRP A 149 6.71 11.76 25.92
CA TRP A 149 6.52 10.89 24.74
C TRP A 149 6.56 11.76 23.48
N GLN A 150 7.34 11.36 22.48
CA GLN A 150 7.29 11.95 21.15
C GLN A 150 6.26 11.18 20.32
N ASN A 151 5.16 11.84 19.97
CA ASN A 151 4.06 11.22 19.24
C ASN A 151 4.46 10.84 17.81
N GLY A 152 4.09 9.62 17.41
CA GLY A 152 4.21 9.13 16.03
C GLY A 152 2.99 9.48 15.17
N PHE A 153 2.95 8.94 13.97
CA PHE A 153 1.90 9.18 12.98
C PHE A 153 0.56 8.59 13.40
N PHE A 154 0.54 7.34 13.85
CA PHE A 154 -0.67 6.63 14.27
C PHE A 154 -1.07 6.94 15.71
N ASP A 155 -2.25 6.49 16.07
CA ASP A 155 -2.79 6.63 17.41
C ASP A 155 -1.89 5.92 18.43
N HIS A 156 -1.61 6.58 19.55
CA HIS A 156 -0.75 6.04 20.59
C HIS A 156 -1.19 4.63 21.04
N GLY A 157 -0.25 3.68 21.01
CA GLY A 157 -0.49 2.29 21.40
C GLY A 157 -1.33 1.45 20.42
N SER A 158 -1.67 1.98 19.24
CA SER A 158 -2.46 1.24 18.25
C SER A 158 -1.65 0.40 17.27
N PHE A 159 -0.36 0.71 17.07
CA PHE A 159 0.46 -0.05 16.13
C PHE A 159 0.81 -1.43 16.71
N MET A 160 0.46 -2.47 15.99
CA MET A 160 0.70 -3.87 16.33
C MET A 160 1.39 -4.56 15.17
N GLU A 161 2.68 -4.80 15.35
CA GLU A 161 3.55 -5.44 14.36
C GLU A 161 3.27 -6.94 14.26
N ILE A 162 3.43 -7.49 13.05
CA ILE A 162 3.35 -8.93 12.77
C ILE A 162 4.56 -9.39 11.98
N MET A 163 4.94 -10.66 12.15
CA MET A 163 6.09 -11.28 11.49
C MET A 163 7.40 -10.50 11.74
N GLN A 164 7.58 -9.99 12.97
CA GLN A 164 8.64 -9.02 13.29
C GLN A 164 10.05 -9.50 12.94
N PRO A 165 10.51 -10.71 13.34
CA PRO A 165 11.92 -11.07 13.20
C PRO A 165 12.27 -11.62 11.80
N TRP A 166 11.25 -11.89 10.96
CA TRP A 166 11.44 -12.29 9.57
C TRP A 166 11.49 -11.08 8.64
N ALA A 167 12.46 -11.05 7.71
CA ALA A 167 12.60 -10.00 6.71
C ALA A 167 12.49 -8.58 7.31
N GLN A 168 13.31 -8.32 8.34
CA GLN A 168 13.27 -7.12 9.18
C GLN A 168 13.55 -5.82 8.43
N SER A 169 14.01 -5.89 7.17
CA SER A 169 14.12 -4.73 6.27
C SER A 169 12.75 -4.09 5.94
N VAL A 170 11.64 -4.81 6.15
CA VAL A 170 10.28 -4.28 6.09
C VAL A 170 9.50 -4.56 7.38
N VAL A 171 8.80 -3.54 7.86
CA VAL A 171 7.93 -3.57 9.04
C VAL A 171 6.48 -3.58 8.57
N VAL A 172 5.70 -4.56 9.03
CA VAL A 172 4.30 -4.71 8.63
C VAL A 172 3.43 -4.93 9.86
N GLY A 173 2.20 -4.43 9.83
CA GLY A 173 1.31 -4.53 10.98
C GLY A 173 -0.03 -3.86 10.74
N ARG A 174 -0.74 -3.63 11.84
CA ARG A 174 -2.02 -2.90 11.88
C ARG A 174 -1.89 -1.72 12.82
N ALA A 175 -2.59 -0.64 12.54
CA ALA A 175 -2.65 0.54 13.41
C ALA A 175 -4.03 1.21 13.32
N ARG A 176 -4.23 2.28 14.11
CA ARG A 176 -5.37 3.18 13.95
C ARG A 176 -4.91 4.60 13.63
N LEU A 177 -5.61 5.25 12.72
CA LEU A 177 -5.45 6.68 12.42
C LEU A 177 -6.76 7.39 12.77
N GLY A 178 -6.78 8.14 13.87
CA GLY A 178 -8.01 8.76 14.39
C GLY A 178 -9.12 7.72 14.64
N GLY A 179 -8.73 6.51 15.07
CA GLY A 179 -9.64 5.39 15.32
C GLY A 179 -9.92 4.50 14.11
N ILE A 180 -9.54 4.90 12.89
CA ILE A 180 -9.75 4.11 11.66
C ILE A 180 -8.70 2.99 11.60
N PRO A 181 -9.09 1.70 11.66
CA PRO A 181 -8.14 0.60 11.59
C PRO A 181 -7.56 0.50 10.18
N THR A 182 -6.24 0.38 10.10
CA THR A 182 -5.49 0.46 8.83
C THR A 182 -4.32 -0.52 8.87
N GLY A 183 -4.10 -1.22 7.76
CA GLY A 183 -2.88 -2.00 7.53
C GLY A 183 -1.70 -1.09 7.23
N VAL A 184 -0.51 -1.47 7.69
CA VAL A 184 0.69 -0.63 7.61
C VAL A 184 1.84 -1.43 7.01
N VAL A 185 2.53 -0.81 6.05
CA VAL A 185 3.85 -1.26 5.57
C VAL A 185 4.82 -0.09 5.68
N ALA A 186 5.96 -0.29 6.32
CA ALA A 186 7.02 0.69 6.46
C ALA A 186 8.39 0.04 6.27
N VAL A 187 9.41 0.85 5.98
CA VAL A 187 10.74 0.36 5.60
C VAL A 187 11.76 0.66 6.69
N GLU A 188 12.59 -0.33 7.00
CA GLU A 188 13.75 -0.13 7.86
C GLU A 188 14.85 0.62 7.11
N THR A 189 15.48 1.57 7.79
CA THR A 189 16.54 2.41 7.19
C THR A 189 17.93 1.99 7.65
N ARG A 190 18.02 1.29 8.79
CA ARG A 190 19.26 0.72 9.29
C ARG A 190 19.62 -0.54 8.50
N SER A 191 20.90 -0.86 8.45
CA SER A 191 21.32 -2.20 8.03
C SER A 191 20.83 -3.22 9.05
N VAL A 192 20.22 -4.29 8.57
CA VAL A 192 19.68 -5.38 9.37
C VAL A 192 20.59 -6.59 9.26
N GLU A 193 20.80 -7.28 10.37
CA GLU A 193 21.51 -8.55 10.43
C GLU A 193 20.52 -9.72 10.42
N LEU A 194 20.52 -10.50 9.33
CA LEU A 194 19.77 -11.74 9.20
C LEU A 194 20.65 -12.90 9.65
N SER A 195 20.27 -13.56 10.74
CA SER A 195 20.91 -14.79 11.20
C SER A 195 20.28 -16.02 10.53
N ILE A 196 21.06 -16.71 9.71
CA ILE A 196 20.69 -18.00 9.10
C ILE A 196 21.26 -19.11 9.99
N PRO A 197 20.41 -19.98 10.57
CA PRO A 197 20.89 -21.08 11.40
C PRO A 197 21.67 -22.10 10.56
N ALA A 198 22.64 -22.76 11.19
CA ALA A 198 23.32 -23.91 10.60
C ALA A 198 22.31 -25.04 10.34
N ASP A 199 22.46 -25.76 9.23
CA ASP A 199 21.71 -26.99 8.97
C ASP A 199 22.34 -28.17 9.73
N PRO A 200 21.71 -28.72 10.76
CA PRO A 200 22.27 -29.85 11.52
C PRO A 200 22.49 -31.10 10.66
N ALA A 201 21.77 -31.24 9.54
CA ALA A 201 21.94 -32.38 8.64
C ALA A 201 23.21 -32.29 7.78
N ASN A 202 23.79 -31.09 7.64
CA ASN A 202 24.99 -30.83 6.87
C ASN A 202 26.13 -30.38 7.79
N LEU A 203 27.18 -31.22 7.90
CA LEU A 203 28.31 -30.97 8.80
C LEU A 203 29.16 -29.75 8.40
N ASP A 204 29.13 -29.37 7.12
CA ASP A 204 29.86 -28.21 6.60
C ASP A 204 29.03 -26.91 6.76
N SER A 205 27.80 -27.00 7.26
CA SER A 205 26.94 -25.85 7.48
C SER A 205 27.27 -25.18 8.81
N GLU A 206 27.54 -23.88 8.76
CA GLU A 206 27.69 -23.01 9.92
C GLU A 206 26.61 -21.93 9.92
N ALA A 207 26.33 -21.38 11.10
CA ALA A 207 25.42 -20.26 11.22
C ALA A 207 26.04 -19.03 10.55
N LYS A 208 25.25 -18.33 9.73
CA LYS A 208 25.72 -17.18 8.94
C LYS A 208 24.95 -15.94 9.32
N ILE A 209 25.64 -14.83 9.44
CA ILE A 209 25.03 -13.52 9.60
C ILE A 209 25.17 -12.79 8.27
N ILE A 210 24.04 -12.45 7.66
CA ILE A 210 23.98 -11.69 6.42
C ILE A 210 23.52 -10.28 6.74
N GLN A 211 24.26 -9.28 6.27
CA GLN A 211 23.83 -7.89 6.34
C GLN A 211 22.91 -7.58 5.16
N GLN A 212 21.72 -7.08 5.46
CA GLN A 212 20.77 -6.54 4.50
C GLN A 212 20.74 -5.02 4.65
N ALA A 213 20.93 -4.30 3.55
CA ALA A 213 20.84 -2.84 3.56
C ALA A 213 19.40 -2.40 3.86
N GLY A 214 19.24 -1.32 4.63
CA GLY A 214 17.96 -0.63 4.73
C GLY A 214 17.53 -0.05 3.38
N GLN A 215 16.25 0.29 3.23
CA GLN A 215 15.68 0.88 2.02
C GLN A 215 15.80 0.00 0.74
N VAL A 216 16.01 -1.31 0.86
CA VAL A 216 16.14 -2.23 -0.28
C VAL A 216 15.17 -3.40 -0.13
N TRP A 217 14.50 -3.77 -1.22
CA TRP A 217 13.76 -5.03 -1.27
C TRP A 217 14.65 -6.21 -1.65
N PHE A 218 14.66 -7.19 -0.76
CA PHE A 218 15.26 -8.51 -0.91
C PHE A 218 14.16 -9.56 -1.19
N PRO A 219 14.50 -10.80 -1.56
CA PRO A 219 13.50 -11.85 -1.78
C PRO A 219 12.52 -12.02 -0.61
N ASP A 220 13.05 -12.00 0.62
CA ASP A 220 12.29 -12.17 1.86
C ASP A 220 11.36 -10.99 2.14
N SER A 221 11.84 -9.74 2.03
CA SER A 221 11.06 -8.53 2.27
C SER A 221 10.05 -8.26 1.16
N ALA A 222 10.36 -8.58 -0.09
CA ALA A 222 9.39 -8.53 -1.18
C ALA A 222 8.26 -9.54 -0.93
N PHE A 223 8.60 -10.77 -0.51
CA PHE A 223 7.60 -11.79 -0.17
C PHE A 223 6.77 -11.40 1.06
N LYS A 224 7.40 -10.90 2.13
CA LYS A 224 6.72 -10.40 3.34
C LYS A 224 5.75 -9.26 3.00
N THR A 225 6.18 -8.33 2.15
CA THR A 225 5.35 -7.21 1.68
C THR A 225 4.14 -7.74 0.91
N ALA A 226 4.35 -8.61 -0.08
CA ALA A 226 3.26 -9.18 -0.87
C ALA A 226 2.27 -10.01 -0.03
N GLN A 227 2.79 -10.78 0.94
CA GLN A 227 1.96 -11.56 1.87
C GLN A 227 1.12 -10.64 2.76
N ALA A 228 1.72 -9.61 3.37
CA ALA A 228 0.99 -8.64 4.18
C ALA A 228 -0.11 -7.93 3.37
N ILE A 229 0.17 -7.50 2.14
CA ILE A 229 -0.82 -6.90 1.25
C ILE A 229 -1.99 -7.87 1.01
N LYS A 230 -1.71 -9.15 0.72
CA LYS A 230 -2.75 -10.17 0.51
C LYS A 230 -3.61 -10.39 1.75
N ASP A 231 -3.01 -10.46 2.92
CA ASP A 231 -3.71 -10.68 4.18
C ASP A 231 -4.58 -9.48 4.56
N LEU A 232 -4.05 -8.25 4.45
CA LEU A 232 -4.75 -7.02 4.79
C LEU A 232 -5.93 -6.75 3.83
N ASN A 233 -5.78 -7.06 2.54
CA ASN A 233 -6.88 -6.98 1.57
C ASN A 233 -8.05 -7.90 1.96
N ARG A 234 -7.74 -9.14 2.35
CA ARG A 234 -8.73 -10.14 2.78
C ARG A 234 -9.38 -9.82 4.13
N GLU A 235 -8.69 -9.04 4.97
CA GLU A 235 -9.27 -8.47 6.18
C GLU A 235 -10.21 -7.30 5.88
N GLY A 236 -10.25 -6.80 4.65
CA GLY A 236 -11.06 -5.64 4.29
C GLY A 236 -10.51 -4.32 4.85
N LEU A 237 -9.22 -4.26 5.17
CA LEU A 237 -8.58 -3.07 5.73
C LEU A 237 -8.09 -2.12 4.63
N PRO A 238 -8.13 -0.80 4.85
CA PRO A 238 -7.32 0.11 4.06
C PRO A 238 -5.82 -0.11 4.35
N LEU A 239 -4.97 0.35 3.44
CA LEU A 239 -3.51 0.21 3.54
C LEU A 239 -2.83 1.58 3.49
N ILE A 240 -1.88 1.81 4.40
CA ILE A 240 -0.91 2.91 4.27
C ILE A 240 0.48 2.33 4.11
N VAL A 241 1.16 2.72 3.02
CA VAL A 241 2.54 2.34 2.74
C VAL A 241 3.43 3.56 2.94
N PHE A 242 4.26 3.56 3.97
CA PHE A 242 5.32 4.56 4.18
C PHE A 242 6.53 4.17 3.32
N ALA A 243 6.50 4.59 2.06
CA ALA A 243 7.45 4.18 1.03
C ALA A 243 8.81 4.85 1.23
N ASN A 244 9.86 4.03 1.31
CA ASN A 244 11.24 4.50 1.45
C ASN A 244 12.23 3.45 0.89
N TRP A 245 12.17 3.21 -0.42
CA TRP A 245 12.99 2.21 -1.11
C TRP A 245 13.82 2.82 -2.24
N ARG A 246 15.12 2.50 -2.23
CA ARG A 246 16.07 2.79 -3.31
C ARG A 246 15.97 1.81 -4.49
N GLY A 247 15.28 0.70 -4.30
CA GLY A 247 15.09 -0.31 -5.33
C GLY A 247 15.03 -1.72 -4.77
N PHE A 248 15.09 -2.68 -5.69
CA PHE A 248 15.29 -4.09 -5.40
C PHE A 248 16.79 -4.41 -5.38
N SER A 249 17.18 -5.40 -4.58
CA SER A 249 18.54 -5.94 -4.62
C SER A 249 18.80 -6.57 -6.00
N GLY A 250 19.73 -6.00 -6.76
CA GLY A 250 20.18 -6.50 -8.05
C GLY A 250 21.37 -7.46 -7.98
N GLY A 251 21.77 -7.89 -6.76
CA GLY A 251 22.90 -8.78 -6.57
C GLY A 251 22.65 -10.18 -7.15
N MET A 252 23.72 -10.85 -7.61
CA MET A 252 23.63 -12.18 -8.24
C MET A 252 22.86 -13.19 -7.38
N LYS A 253 23.12 -13.20 -6.06
CA LYS A 253 22.45 -14.11 -5.11
C LYS A 253 20.95 -13.82 -5.01
N ASP A 254 20.55 -12.57 -4.81
CA ASP A 254 19.13 -12.22 -4.65
C ASP A 254 18.33 -12.41 -5.95
N MET A 255 18.98 -12.19 -7.09
CA MET A 255 18.42 -12.52 -8.40
C MET A 255 18.22 -14.02 -8.57
N TYR A 256 19.22 -14.83 -8.17
CA TYR A 256 19.12 -16.30 -8.15
C TYR A 256 18.04 -16.78 -7.19
N ASP A 257 17.90 -16.12 -6.04
CA ASP A 257 16.86 -16.34 -5.03
C ASP A 257 15.50 -15.72 -5.41
N GLN A 258 15.34 -15.37 -6.69
CA GLN A 258 14.05 -15.08 -7.34
C GLN A 258 13.36 -13.79 -6.86
N VAL A 259 14.14 -12.77 -6.46
CA VAL A 259 13.60 -11.45 -6.06
C VAL A 259 12.57 -10.89 -7.06
N LEU A 260 12.78 -11.10 -8.37
CA LEU A 260 11.85 -10.65 -9.42
C LEU A 260 10.46 -11.29 -9.32
N LYS A 261 10.37 -12.57 -8.92
CA LYS A 261 9.07 -13.24 -8.76
C LYS A 261 8.29 -12.60 -7.60
N PHE A 262 8.96 -12.33 -6.50
CA PHE A 262 8.34 -11.73 -5.33
C PHE A 262 7.97 -10.25 -5.56
N GLY A 263 8.77 -9.51 -6.33
CA GLY A 263 8.41 -8.18 -6.80
C GLY A 263 7.11 -8.16 -7.63
N ALA A 264 6.91 -9.16 -8.50
CA ALA A 264 5.66 -9.28 -9.26
C ALA A 264 4.44 -9.55 -8.35
N TYR A 265 4.61 -10.31 -7.26
CA TYR A 265 3.51 -10.56 -6.33
C TYR A 265 3.04 -9.32 -5.57
N ILE A 266 3.88 -8.29 -5.41
CA ILE A 266 3.46 -7.00 -4.87
C ILE A 266 2.44 -6.35 -5.83
N VAL A 267 2.75 -6.34 -7.14
CA VAL A 267 1.85 -5.83 -8.19
C VAL A 267 0.55 -6.63 -8.20
N ASP A 268 0.60 -7.96 -8.15
CA ASP A 268 -0.60 -8.80 -8.11
C ASP A 268 -1.47 -8.48 -6.89
N GLY A 269 -0.85 -8.34 -5.71
CA GLY A 269 -1.55 -8.01 -4.47
C GLY A 269 -2.22 -6.64 -4.50
N LEU A 270 -1.55 -5.62 -5.03
CA LEU A 270 -2.10 -4.26 -5.15
C LEU A 270 -3.19 -4.15 -6.23
N ARG A 271 -3.02 -4.86 -7.34
CA ARG A 271 -4.03 -4.97 -8.41
C ARG A 271 -5.34 -5.58 -7.90
N GLU A 272 -5.25 -6.55 -6.99
CA GLU A 272 -6.41 -7.22 -6.39
C GLU A 272 -6.97 -6.49 -5.16
N TYR A 273 -6.32 -5.41 -4.70
CA TYR A 273 -6.73 -4.66 -3.52
C TYR A 273 -8.07 -3.95 -3.73
N GLN A 274 -9.02 -4.10 -2.80
CA GLN A 274 -10.39 -3.58 -2.95
C GLN A 274 -10.72 -2.40 -2.03
N GLN A 275 -9.78 -2.02 -1.15
CA GLN A 275 -9.91 -0.91 -0.21
C GLN A 275 -8.92 0.21 -0.56
N PRO A 276 -9.07 1.42 0.00
CA PRO A 276 -8.12 2.49 -0.24
C PRO A 276 -6.68 2.12 0.16
N VAL A 277 -5.74 2.39 -0.75
CA VAL A 277 -4.30 2.24 -0.55
C VAL A 277 -3.64 3.60 -0.70
N LEU A 278 -3.02 4.08 0.36
CA LEU A 278 -2.36 5.37 0.43
C LEU A 278 -0.85 5.14 0.51
N VAL A 279 -0.14 5.44 -0.56
CA VAL A 279 1.32 5.41 -0.57
C VAL A 279 1.82 6.80 -0.18
N TYR A 280 2.69 6.88 0.81
CA TYR A 280 3.27 8.14 1.27
C TYR A 280 4.78 8.02 1.36
N ILE A 281 5.51 8.93 0.71
CA ILE A 281 6.98 9.02 0.81
C ILE A 281 7.32 10.02 1.94
N PRO A 282 7.80 9.58 3.12
CA PRO A 282 8.02 10.46 4.28
C PRO A 282 9.17 11.48 4.08
N PRO A 283 9.40 12.41 5.03
CA PRO A 283 10.56 13.30 5.00
C PRO A 283 11.86 12.51 4.86
N GLN A 284 12.77 13.00 4.04
CA GLN A 284 14.10 12.40 3.82
C GLN A 284 14.06 10.96 3.26
N ALA A 285 12.88 10.43 2.95
CA ALA A 285 12.72 9.15 2.29
C ALA A 285 12.84 9.30 0.77
N GLU A 286 13.07 8.18 0.11
CA GLU A 286 13.14 8.14 -1.34
C GLU A 286 12.43 6.92 -1.94
N LEU A 287 11.91 7.09 -3.14
CA LEU A 287 11.30 6.02 -3.93
C LEU A 287 11.91 5.99 -5.33
N ARG A 288 12.68 4.94 -5.61
CA ARG A 288 13.53 4.87 -6.81
C ARG A 288 13.24 3.65 -7.68
N GLY A 289 13.43 3.82 -8.99
CA GLY A 289 13.55 2.74 -9.96
C GLY A 289 12.43 1.70 -9.90
N GLY A 290 12.81 0.43 -9.81
CA GLY A 290 11.86 -0.68 -9.75
C GLY A 290 10.91 -0.62 -8.55
N SER A 291 11.31 0.03 -7.45
CA SER A 291 10.43 0.15 -6.29
C SER A 291 9.24 1.06 -6.55
N TRP A 292 9.41 2.13 -7.33
CA TRP A 292 8.29 2.96 -7.79
C TRP A 292 7.33 2.13 -8.64
N VAL A 293 7.88 1.38 -9.61
CA VAL A 293 7.10 0.63 -10.60
C VAL A 293 6.10 -0.33 -9.94
N VAL A 294 6.48 -1.00 -8.86
CA VAL A 294 5.63 -2.02 -8.22
C VAL A 294 4.59 -1.45 -7.24
N ILE A 295 4.62 -0.15 -6.93
CA ILE A 295 3.64 0.52 -6.06
C ILE A 295 3.00 1.75 -6.69
N ASP A 296 3.15 1.92 -8.01
CA ASP A 296 2.58 3.04 -8.75
C ASP A 296 1.05 2.99 -8.73
N PRO A 297 0.34 4.13 -8.54
CA PRO A 297 -1.12 4.14 -8.47
C PRO A 297 -1.81 3.59 -9.72
N THR A 298 -1.15 3.59 -10.88
CA THR A 298 -1.71 3.04 -12.13
C THR A 298 -1.92 1.53 -12.09
N ILE A 299 -1.33 0.82 -11.12
CA ILE A 299 -1.62 -0.61 -10.88
C ILE A 299 -3.09 -0.82 -10.51
N ASN A 300 -3.64 0.10 -9.70
CA ASN A 300 -5.03 0.05 -9.27
C ASN A 300 -5.57 1.48 -9.07
N PRO A 301 -5.86 2.22 -10.17
CA PRO A 301 -6.17 3.64 -10.13
C PRO A 301 -7.50 3.97 -9.43
N ARG A 302 -8.34 2.95 -9.18
CA ARG A 302 -9.59 3.11 -8.43
C ARG A 302 -9.35 3.24 -6.92
N HIS A 303 -8.32 2.58 -6.41
CA HIS A 303 -8.11 2.40 -4.98
C HIS A 303 -6.78 2.97 -4.48
N MET A 304 -5.81 3.23 -5.36
CA MET A 304 -4.49 3.72 -4.99
C MET A 304 -4.34 5.23 -5.18
N GLU A 305 -3.75 5.89 -4.19
CA GLU A 305 -3.26 7.27 -4.27
C GLU A 305 -1.83 7.35 -3.74
N MET A 306 -1.02 8.24 -4.31
CA MET A 306 0.37 8.44 -3.88
C MET A 306 0.63 9.89 -3.51
N TYR A 307 1.32 10.10 -2.41
CA TYR A 307 1.70 11.39 -1.85
C TYR A 307 3.19 11.40 -1.53
N ALA A 308 3.80 12.57 -1.59
CA ALA A 308 5.22 12.74 -1.28
C ALA A 308 5.40 13.88 -0.28
N ASP A 309 6.24 13.70 0.73
CA ASP A 309 6.64 14.79 1.61
C ASP A 309 7.51 15.80 0.85
N LYS A 310 7.43 17.08 1.19
CA LYS A 310 8.26 18.14 0.59
C LYS A 310 9.76 17.84 0.60
N ASP A 311 10.24 17.11 1.59
CA ASP A 311 11.66 16.76 1.77
C ASP A 311 12.02 15.38 1.21
N SER A 312 11.10 14.70 0.53
CA SER A 312 11.34 13.40 -0.09
C SER A 312 12.02 13.50 -1.46
N ARG A 313 12.41 12.35 -2.02
CA ARG A 313 12.98 12.22 -3.38
C ARG A 313 12.41 11.05 -4.14
N GLY A 314 12.49 11.11 -5.47
CA GLY A 314 12.11 9.97 -6.29
C GLY A 314 12.44 10.17 -7.76
N GLY A 315 12.79 9.06 -8.41
CA GLY A 315 13.34 9.07 -9.76
C GLY A 315 13.69 7.66 -10.23
N VAL A 316 14.17 7.54 -11.46
CA VAL A 316 14.51 6.22 -12.03
C VAL A 316 15.76 5.64 -11.38
N LEU A 317 16.76 6.49 -11.13
CA LEU A 317 18.03 6.14 -10.50
C LEU A 317 18.33 7.13 -9.37
N GLU A 318 19.29 6.78 -8.53
CA GLU A 318 19.92 7.75 -7.64
C GLU A 318 20.65 8.84 -8.46
N PRO A 319 20.83 10.04 -7.91
CA PRO A 319 21.53 11.14 -8.59
C PRO A 319 22.94 10.75 -9.05
N GLU A 320 23.69 10.02 -8.22
CA GLU A 320 25.02 9.49 -8.54
C GLU A 320 24.98 8.58 -9.79
N GLY A 321 24.05 7.62 -9.83
CA GLY A 321 23.88 6.73 -10.98
C GLY A 321 23.43 7.46 -12.25
N THR A 322 22.61 8.51 -12.10
CA THR A 322 22.20 9.37 -13.21
C THR A 322 23.38 10.10 -13.82
N VAL A 323 24.26 10.67 -12.99
CA VAL A 323 25.48 11.36 -13.44
C VAL A 323 26.44 10.41 -14.14
N GLU A 324 26.66 9.22 -13.59
CA GLU A 324 27.53 8.21 -14.20
C GLU A 324 27.09 7.85 -15.63
N ILE A 325 25.78 7.79 -15.88
CA ILE A 325 25.24 7.45 -17.21
C ILE A 325 25.17 8.67 -18.12
N LYS A 326 24.63 9.80 -17.63
CA LYS A 326 24.16 10.93 -18.46
C LYS A 326 25.03 12.19 -18.39
N PHE A 327 25.87 12.35 -17.36
CA PHE A 327 26.70 13.54 -17.17
C PHE A 327 28.17 13.12 -16.97
N ARG A 328 28.74 12.51 -18.01
CA ARG A 328 30.07 11.88 -17.94
C ARG A 328 31.18 12.93 -17.93
N ARG A 329 32.42 12.50 -17.77
CA ARG A 329 33.62 13.37 -17.76
C ARG A 329 33.63 14.41 -18.90
N LYS A 330 33.19 14.04 -20.11
CA LYS A 330 33.10 14.97 -21.25
C LYS A 330 32.18 16.17 -20.98
N ASP A 331 31.05 15.95 -20.31
CA ASP A 331 30.08 16.99 -19.97
C ASP A 331 30.55 17.84 -18.80
N LEU A 332 31.25 17.23 -17.83
CA LEU A 332 31.94 17.96 -16.76
C LEU A 332 32.97 18.94 -17.34
N VAL A 333 33.83 18.46 -18.25
CA VAL A 333 34.83 19.28 -18.94
C VAL A 333 34.19 20.40 -19.76
N LYS A 334 33.10 20.09 -20.49
CA LYS A 334 32.34 21.12 -21.23
C LYS A 334 31.78 22.19 -20.29
N THR A 335 31.38 21.80 -19.09
CA THR A 335 30.85 22.72 -18.06
C THR A 335 31.97 23.55 -17.44
N MET A 336 33.13 22.95 -17.16
CA MET A 336 34.33 23.69 -16.73
C MET A 336 34.72 24.74 -17.77
N ARG A 337 34.77 24.38 -19.05
CA ARG A 337 35.07 25.32 -20.13
C ARG A 337 34.09 26.48 -20.24
N ARG A 338 32.83 26.26 -19.85
CA ARG A 338 31.77 27.28 -19.90
C ARG A 338 31.75 28.20 -18.68
N VAL A 339 32.07 27.67 -17.50
CA VAL A 339 31.82 28.35 -16.21
C VAL A 339 33.11 28.72 -15.47
N ASP A 340 34.18 27.92 -15.57
CA ASP A 340 35.44 28.21 -14.89
C ASP A 340 36.25 29.25 -15.67
N PRO A 341 36.50 30.44 -15.11
CA PRO A 341 37.21 31.51 -15.82
C PRO A 341 38.67 31.16 -16.13
N VAL A 342 39.32 30.36 -15.28
CA VAL A 342 40.72 29.94 -15.48
C VAL A 342 40.81 28.92 -16.62
N TYR A 343 39.93 27.92 -16.64
CA TYR A 343 39.86 26.93 -17.72
C TYR A 343 39.52 27.61 -19.06
N MET A 344 38.58 28.55 -19.06
CA MET A 344 38.21 29.32 -20.25
C MET A 344 39.40 30.10 -20.80
N GLY A 345 40.11 30.85 -19.95
CA GLY A 345 41.29 31.60 -20.37
C GLY A 345 42.45 30.72 -20.87
N LEU A 346 42.67 29.54 -20.26
CA LEU A 346 43.66 28.58 -20.75
C LEU A 346 43.24 27.97 -22.10
N ALA A 347 41.96 27.63 -22.27
CA ALA A 347 41.42 27.06 -23.51
C ALA A 347 41.42 28.06 -24.67
N GLU A 348 41.16 29.35 -24.41
CA GLU A 348 41.26 30.43 -25.39
C GLU A 348 42.72 30.64 -25.84
N LYS A 349 43.65 30.71 -24.88
CA LYS A 349 45.10 30.80 -25.17
C LYS A 349 45.62 29.61 -25.94
N LEU A 350 45.04 28.42 -25.76
CA LEU A 350 45.40 27.23 -26.55
C LEU A 350 44.83 27.28 -27.98
N GLY A 351 43.78 28.07 -28.21
CA GLY A 351 43.14 28.26 -29.52
C GLY A 351 43.87 29.22 -30.46
N THR A 352 44.88 29.96 -29.98
CA THR A 352 45.67 30.89 -30.79
C THR A 352 46.62 30.16 -31.76
N PRO A 353 46.59 30.46 -33.07
CA PRO A 353 47.33 29.69 -34.08
C PRO A 353 48.86 29.89 -34.08
N GLU A 354 49.38 30.93 -33.42
CA GLU A 354 50.80 31.33 -33.45
C GLU A 354 51.65 30.77 -32.29
N LEU A 355 51.18 29.74 -31.58
CA LEU A 355 51.88 29.18 -30.42
C LEU A 355 53.08 28.32 -30.81
N SER A 356 54.19 28.49 -30.08
CA SER A 356 55.33 27.59 -30.19
C SER A 356 54.97 26.19 -29.63
N PRO A 357 55.56 25.10 -30.16
CA PRO A 357 55.34 23.75 -29.64
C PRO A 357 55.54 23.57 -28.12
N PRO A 358 56.56 24.18 -27.46
CA PRO A 358 56.71 24.08 -26.01
C PRO A 358 55.61 24.82 -25.25
N ASP A 359 55.20 26.01 -25.67
CA ASP A 359 54.15 26.80 -25.00
C ASP A 359 52.79 26.10 -25.07
N ARG A 360 52.50 25.46 -26.21
CA ARG A 360 51.28 24.66 -26.38
C ARG A 360 51.24 23.48 -25.41
N LYS A 361 52.35 22.78 -25.24
CA LYS A 361 52.46 21.65 -24.31
C LYS A 361 52.34 22.08 -22.85
N GLU A 362 52.88 23.26 -22.51
CA GLU A 362 52.71 23.84 -21.18
C GLU A 362 51.25 24.20 -20.89
N LEU A 363 50.56 24.83 -21.85
CA LEU A 363 49.13 25.16 -21.73
C LEU A 363 48.25 23.91 -21.63
N GLU A 364 48.53 22.86 -22.41
CA GLU A 364 47.84 21.57 -22.31
C GLU A 364 48.03 20.93 -20.92
N THR A 365 49.25 21.03 -20.37
CA THR A 365 49.56 20.50 -19.03
C THR A 365 48.79 21.27 -17.95
N LYS A 366 48.83 22.61 -17.98
CA LYS A 366 48.10 23.48 -17.05
C LYS A 366 46.58 23.27 -17.13
N LEU A 367 46.06 23.07 -18.33
CA LEU A 367 44.63 22.83 -18.56
C LEU A 367 44.21 21.46 -18.00
N LYS A 368 45.05 20.44 -18.14
CA LYS A 368 44.83 19.12 -17.53
C LYS A 368 44.91 19.16 -16.00
N GLU A 369 45.88 19.87 -15.42
CA GLU A 369 45.98 20.07 -13.97
C GLU A 369 44.73 20.78 -13.41
N ARG A 370 44.24 21.81 -14.11
CA ARG A 370 43.01 22.51 -13.74
C ARG A 370 41.80 21.58 -13.81
N GLU A 371 41.71 20.75 -14.84
CA GLU A 371 40.64 19.74 -14.98
C GLU A 371 40.63 18.77 -13.80
N GLU A 372 41.77 18.16 -13.48
CA GLU A 372 41.89 17.17 -12.41
C GLU A 372 41.58 17.79 -11.04
N PHE A 373 42.01 19.03 -10.81
CA PHE A 373 41.67 19.78 -9.59
C PHE A 373 40.17 20.06 -9.45
N LEU A 374 39.50 20.43 -10.55
CA LEU A 374 38.08 20.80 -10.54
C LEU A 374 37.13 19.60 -10.58
N LEU A 375 37.60 18.42 -11.00
CA LEU A 375 36.75 17.27 -11.23
C LEU A 375 35.86 16.89 -10.03
N PRO A 376 36.36 16.85 -8.78
CA PRO A 376 35.53 16.46 -7.63
C PRO A 376 34.36 17.42 -7.37
N ILE A 377 34.60 18.74 -7.45
CA ILE A 377 33.54 19.73 -7.17
C ILE A 377 32.52 19.80 -8.31
N TYR A 378 32.97 19.71 -9.56
CA TYR A 378 32.05 19.66 -10.71
C TYR A 378 31.24 18.37 -10.73
N HIS A 379 31.81 17.26 -10.25
CA HIS A 379 31.05 16.03 -10.05
C HIS A 379 29.93 16.24 -9.02
N GLN A 380 30.22 16.84 -7.86
CA GLN A 380 29.19 17.15 -6.85
C GLN A 380 28.11 18.10 -7.39
N VAL A 381 28.49 19.10 -8.19
CA VAL A 381 27.53 19.99 -8.87
C VAL A 381 26.65 19.21 -9.84
N ALA A 382 27.20 18.26 -10.60
CA ALA A 382 26.42 17.40 -11.49
C ALA A 382 25.45 16.50 -10.72
N VAL A 383 25.87 15.96 -9.56
CA VAL A 383 25.00 15.17 -8.67
C VAL A 383 23.86 16.03 -8.12
N GLN A 384 24.15 17.25 -7.66
CA GLN A 384 23.10 18.17 -7.22
C GLN A 384 22.17 18.58 -8.36
N PHE A 385 22.70 18.78 -9.56
CA PHE A 385 21.90 19.05 -10.76
C PHE A 385 20.96 17.88 -11.08
N ALA A 386 21.43 16.64 -10.96
CA ALA A 386 20.59 15.46 -11.09
C ALA A 386 19.51 15.40 -10.00
N ASP A 387 19.86 15.62 -8.72
CA ASP A 387 18.91 15.62 -7.59
C ASP A 387 17.76 16.63 -7.76
N LEU A 388 18.00 17.78 -8.40
CA LEU A 388 16.94 18.76 -8.70
C LEU A 388 15.85 18.19 -9.62
N HIS A 389 16.14 17.15 -10.40
CA HIS A 389 15.14 16.44 -11.20
C HIS A 389 14.30 15.45 -10.38
N ASP A 390 14.71 15.13 -9.16
CA ASP A 390 14.08 14.07 -8.34
C ASP A 390 13.20 14.67 -7.22
N THR A 391 12.84 15.94 -7.36
CA THR A 391 12.07 16.69 -6.36
C THR A 391 10.57 16.38 -6.42
N PRO A 392 9.85 16.47 -5.28
CA PRO A 392 8.40 16.29 -5.23
C PRO A 392 7.65 17.29 -6.13
N GLY A 393 8.17 18.52 -6.27
CA GLY A 393 7.63 19.52 -7.20
C GLY A 393 7.56 18.99 -8.64
N ARG A 394 8.62 18.33 -9.12
CA ARG A 394 8.59 17.70 -10.45
C ARG A 394 7.61 16.53 -10.52
N MET A 395 7.47 15.75 -9.45
CA MET A 395 6.51 14.64 -9.41
C MET A 395 5.07 15.14 -9.57
N GLN A 396 4.70 16.18 -8.82
CA GLN A 396 3.37 16.80 -8.90
C GLN A 396 3.12 17.41 -10.28
N GLU A 397 4.09 18.15 -10.83
CA GLU A 397 4.00 18.74 -12.19
C GLU A 397 3.87 17.69 -13.30
N LYS A 398 4.38 16.47 -13.06
CA LYS A 398 4.20 15.32 -13.97
C LYS A 398 2.96 14.50 -13.68
N GLY A 399 2.19 14.83 -12.64
CA GLY A 399 0.95 14.16 -12.28
C GLY A 399 1.13 12.71 -11.81
N VAL A 400 2.30 12.37 -11.27
CA VAL A 400 2.57 11.00 -10.76
C VAL A 400 2.26 10.84 -9.27
N ILE A 401 2.05 11.95 -8.56
CA ILE A 401 1.54 12.01 -7.18
C ILE A 401 0.33 12.94 -7.13
N THR A 402 -0.55 12.72 -6.16
CA THR A 402 -1.75 13.54 -5.95
C THR A 402 -1.39 14.89 -5.34
N ASP A 403 -0.57 14.90 -4.29
CA ASP A 403 -0.18 16.13 -3.60
C ASP A 403 1.17 16.02 -2.87
N ILE A 404 1.76 17.18 -2.57
CA ILE A 404 2.95 17.32 -1.74
C ILE A 404 2.50 17.66 -0.32
N LEU A 405 2.91 16.85 0.66
CA LEU A 405 2.49 16.99 2.05
C LEU A 405 3.62 17.48 2.95
N GLU A 406 3.24 17.96 4.13
CA GLU A 406 4.17 18.20 5.23
C GLU A 406 3.91 17.19 6.34
N TRP A 407 4.96 16.50 6.78
CA TRP A 407 4.87 15.47 7.81
C TRP A 407 4.13 15.89 9.08
N GLN A 408 4.36 17.10 9.58
CA GLN A 408 3.74 17.55 10.84
C GLN A 408 2.21 17.55 10.77
N THR A 409 1.62 17.96 9.65
CA THR A 409 0.16 18.01 9.45
C THR A 409 -0.40 16.81 8.70
N SER A 410 0.47 15.91 8.23
CA SER A 410 0.08 14.73 7.44
C SER A 410 -0.93 13.83 8.14
N ARG A 411 -0.86 13.69 9.47
CA ARG A 411 -1.82 12.90 10.27
C ARG A 411 -3.26 13.36 10.05
N GLN A 412 -3.52 14.65 10.19
CA GLN A 412 -4.85 15.25 10.02
C GLN A 412 -5.34 15.09 8.57
N PHE A 413 -4.44 15.35 7.61
CA PHE A 413 -4.73 15.17 6.19
C PHE A 413 -5.18 13.74 5.88
N PHE A 414 -4.37 12.75 6.27
CA PHE A 414 -4.64 11.35 5.98
C PHE A 414 -5.87 10.83 6.72
N TYR A 415 -6.16 11.32 7.93
CA TYR A 415 -7.39 10.96 8.64
C TYR A 415 -8.62 11.34 7.80
N TRP A 416 -8.73 12.61 7.41
CA TRP A 416 -9.89 13.09 6.66
C TRP A 416 -9.95 12.48 5.26
N ARG A 417 -8.80 12.34 4.58
CA ARG A 417 -8.74 11.70 3.25
C ARG A 417 -9.18 10.25 3.32
N LEU A 418 -8.66 9.47 4.27
CA LEU A 418 -9.02 8.07 4.42
C LEU A 418 -10.50 7.91 4.81
N ARG A 419 -11.00 8.72 5.74
CA ARG A 419 -12.42 8.72 6.14
C ARG A 419 -13.33 9.00 4.94
N ARG A 420 -12.97 9.99 4.12
CA ARG A 420 -13.69 10.32 2.87
C ARG A 420 -13.70 9.13 1.91
N LEU A 421 -12.54 8.53 1.63
CA LEU A 421 -12.44 7.42 0.68
C LEU A 421 -13.26 6.21 1.12
N LEU A 422 -13.29 5.89 2.42
CA LEU A 422 -14.12 4.81 2.95
C LEU A 422 -15.62 5.08 2.82
N LEU A 423 -16.06 6.32 3.05
CA LEU A 423 -17.47 6.72 2.89
C LEU A 423 -17.87 6.74 1.40
N GLU A 424 -17.02 7.29 0.54
CA GLU A 424 -17.23 7.26 -0.91
C GLU A 424 -17.33 5.82 -1.42
N GLU A 425 -16.45 4.93 -1.00
CA GLU A 425 -16.50 3.51 -1.36
C GLU A 425 -17.80 2.84 -0.86
N THR A 426 -18.28 3.19 0.32
CA THR A 426 -19.57 2.72 0.85
C THR A 426 -20.72 3.13 -0.07
N VAL A 427 -20.76 4.39 -0.51
CA VAL A 427 -21.79 4.87 -1.44
C VAL A 427 -21.62 4.25 -2.83
N LYS A 428 -20.39 4.14 -3.34
CA LYS A 428 -20.08 3.48 -4.62
C LYS A 428 -20.60 2.05 -4.64
N ARG A 429 -20.39 1.27 -3.57
CA ARG A 429 -20.94 -0.09 -3.44
C ARG A 429 -22.47 -0.10 -3.47
N LYS A 430 -23.14 0.83 -2.78
CA LYS A 430 -24.62 0.96 -2.84
C LYS A 430 -25.09 1.27 -4.27
N ILE A 431 -24.39 2.14 -5.00
CA ILE A 431 -24.71 2.48 -6.39
C ILE A 431 -24.49 1.27 -7.32
N GLN A 432 -23.36 0.58 -7.20
CA GLN A 432 -23.05 -0.61 -8.00
C GLN A 432 -24.04 -1.76 -7.75
N ALA A 433 -24.52 -1.91 -6.51
CA ALA A 433 -25.59 -2.86 -6.18
C ALA A 433 -26.96 -2.47 -6.77
N ALA A 434 -27.18 -1.18 -7.07
CA ALA A 434 -28.39 -0.70 -7.72
C ALA A 434 -28.32 -0.77 -9.26
N ASN A 435 -27.14 -0.53 -9.83
CA ASN A 435 -26.87 -0.66 -11.26
C ASN A 435 -25.40 -1.05 -11.47
N SER A 436 -25.17 -2.29 -11.89
CA SER A 436 -23.84 -2.85 -12.11
C SER A 436 -23.19 -2.41 -13.42
N GLU A 437 -23.93 -1.74 -14.32
CA GLU A 437 -23.42 -1.28 -15.62
C GLU A 437 -22.67 0.07 -15.53
N LEU A 438 -22.80 0.79 -14.41
CA LEU A 438 -22.16 2.11 -14.23
C LEU A 438 -20.66 1.98 -14.00
N THR A 439 -19.87 2.75 -14.75
CA THR A 439 -18.41 2.78 -14.59
C THR A 439 -17.99 3.63 -13.39
N ASP A 440 -16.83 3.37 -12.79
CA ASP A 440 -16.36 4.11 -11.61
C ASP A 440 -16.25 5.63 -11.88
N GLY A 441 -15.75 6.03 -13.05
CA GLY A 441 -15.67 7.45 -13.44
C GLY A 441 -17.04 8.12 -13.55
N GLN A 442 -18.08 7.41 -14.02
CA GLN A 442 -19.45 7.93 -14.02
C GLN A 442 -19.95 8.09 -12.59
N VAL A 443 -19.70 7.11 -11.72
CA VAL A 443 -20.12 7.16 -10.31
C VAL A 443 -19.44 8.33 -9.58
N GLN A 444 -18.15 8.55 -9.78
CA GLN A 444 -17.43 9.69 -9.19
C GLN A 444 -18.02 11.04 -9.66
N ALA A 445 -18.29 11.18 -10.97
CA ALA A 445 -18.92 12.38 -11.50
C ALA A 445 -20.34 12.59 -10.94
N MET A 446 -21.11 11.52 -10.76
CA MET A 446 -22.45 11.56 -10.14
C MET A 446 -22.38 11.99 -8.68
N LEU A 447 -21.44 11.46 -7.89
CA LEU A 447 -21.25 11.87 -6.49
C LEU A 447 -20.93 13.37 -6.39
N ARG A 448 -20.02 13.86 -7.21
CA ARG A 448 -19.70 15.30 -7.27
C ARG A 448 -20.93 16.12 -7.66
N ARG A 449 -21.72 15.66 -8.64
CA ARG A 449 -22.96 16.34 -9.04
C ARG A 449 -23.96 16.40 -7.89
N TRP A 450 -24.19 15.29 -7.19
CA TRP A 450 -25.12 15.24 -6.05
C TRP A 450 -24.68 16.12 -4.89
N PHE A 451 -23.38 16.22 -4.64
CA PHE A 451 -22.85 17.18 -3.66
C PHE A 451 -23.20 18.62 -4.05
N VAL A 452 -22.95 18.99 -5.32
CA VAL A 452 -23.24 20.35 -5.82
C VAL A 452 -24.73 20.65 -5.85
N GLU A 453 -25.58 19.67 -6.17
CA GLU A 453 -27.04 19.81 -6.14
C GLU A 453 -27.55 20.00 -4.70
N ALA A 454 -26.96 19.29 -3.72
CA ALA A 454 -27.37 19.35 -2.33
C ALA A 454 -26.88 20.61 -1.59
N GLU A 455 -25.60 20.99 -1.77
CA GLU A 455 -24.98 22.12 -1.07
C GLU A 455 -25.00 23.44 -1.87
N GLY A 456 -25.33 23.37 -3.15
CA GLY A 456 -25.40 24.50 -4.08
C GLY A 456 -24.10 24.79 -4.82
N ALA A 457 -24.21 25.36 -6.03
CA ALA A 457 -23.07 25.63 -6.92
C ALA A 457 -22.01 26.58 -6.32
N VAL A 458 -22.40 27.47 -5.41
CA VAL A 458 -21.48 28.39 -4.72
C VAL A 458 -20.47 27.62 -3.85
N LYS A 459 -20.88 26.48 -3.28
CA LYS A 459 -20.04 25.63 -2.42
C LYS A 459 -19.32 24.52 -3.17
N ALA A 460 -19.35 24.51 -4.50
CA ALA A 460 -18.75 23.42 -5.29
C ALA A 460 -17.24 23.22 -5.06
N TYR A 461 -16.51 24.28 -4.69
CA TYR A 461 -15.08 24.21 -4.35
C TYR A 461 -14.80 23.43 -3.06
N LEU A 462 -15.79 23.29 -2.16
CA LEU A 462 -15.65 22.50 -0.94
C LEU A 462 -15.59 20.99 -1.22
N TRP A 463 -15.89 20.55 -2.45
CA TRP A 463 -15.70 19.15 -2.85
C TRP A 463 -14.24 18.71 -2.75
N ASP A 464 -13.29 19.63 -2.88
CA ASP A 464 -11.86 19.31 -2.77
C ASP A 464 -11.39 19.31 -1.30
N ASN A 465 -12.21 19.82 -0.36
CA ASN A 465 -11.96 19.74 1.08
C ASN A 465 -12.46 18.40 1.65
N ASN A 466 -11.55 17.61 2.22
CA ASN A 466 -11.89 16.28 2.73
C ASN A 466 -12.86 16.32 3.92
N GLU A 467 -12.72 17.27 4.85
CA GLU A 467 -13.54 17.36 6.07
C GLU A 467 -15.00 17.72 5.73
N GLU A 468 -15.20 18.70 4.85
CA GLU A 468 -16.54 19.13 4.40
C GLU A 468 -17.30 18.01 3.67
N VAL A 469 -16.60 17.27 2.80
CA VAL A 469 -17.20 16.13 2.09
C VAL A 469 -17.52 14.99 3.04
N VAL A 470 -16.67 14.71 4.04
CA VAL A 470 -16.97 13.72 5.08
C VAL A 470 -18.22 14.13 5.86
N GLY A 471 -18.29 15.38 6.34
CA GLY A 471 -19.46 15.87 7.08
C GLY A 471 -20.74 15.84 6.25
N TRP A 472 -20.66 16.04 4.92
CA TRP A 472 -21.79 15.83 4.03
C TRP A 472 -22.16 14.35 3.87
N LEU A 473 -21.20 13.47 3.58
CA LEU A 473 -21.44 12.03 3.38
C LEU A 473 -22.04 11.38 4.63
N GLU A 474 -21.55 11.72 5.82
CA GLU A 474 -22.07 11.20 7.08
C GLU A 474 -23.53 11.62 7.31
N ARG A 475 -23.89 12.89 7.02
CA ARG A 475 -25.28 13.35 7.07
C ARG A 475 -26.18 12.62 6.07
N GLN A 476 -25.68 12.31 4.88
CA GLN A 476 -26.46 11.59 3.85
C GLN A 476 -26.62 10.10 4.15
N LEU A 477 -25.69 9.50 4.90
CA LEU A 477 -25.71 8.08 5.28
C LEU A 477 -26.34 7.82 6.64
N ALA A 478 -26.58 8.86 7.45
CA ALA A 478 -27.28 8.74 8.71
C ALA A 478 -28.74 8.30 8.50
N GLU A 479 -29.11 7.17 9.11
CA GLU A 479 -30.47 6.64 9.09
C GLU A 479 -31.35 7.35 10.12
N GLU A 480 -31.56 8.67 9.97
CA GLU A 480 -32.51 9.41 10.80
C GLU A 480 -33.93 9.34 10.19
N GLU A 481 -34.90 8.84 10.97
CA GLU A 481 -36.31 8.78 10.56
C GLU A 481 -36.84 10.18 10.20
N GLY A 482 -37.07 10.40 8.90
CA GLY A 482 -37.68 11.63 8.37
C GLY A 482 -36.74 12.55 7.60
N ALA A 483 -35.42 12.35 7.65
CA ALA A 483 -34.47 13.11 6.85
C ALA A 483 -34.44 12.58 5.39
N ARG A 484 -34.64 13.46 4.40
CA ARG A 484 -34.50 13.10 2.98
C ARG A 484 -33.01 13.04 2.61
N SER A 485 -32.48 11.84 2.45
CA SER A 485 -31.15 11.63 1.86
C SER A 485 -31.21 11.72 0.34
N VAL A 486 -30.50 12.70 -0.22
CA VAL A 486 -30.35 12.90 -1.67
C VAL A 486 -29.68 11.68 -2.30
N ILE A 487 -28.71 11.08 -1.60
CA ILE A 487 -28.01 9.88 -2.07
C ILE A 487 -28.98 8.70 -2.19
N ASP A 488 -29.74 8.39 -1.13
CA ASP A 488 -30.64 7.24 -1.15
C ASP A 488 -31.82 7.43 -2.12
N GLU A 489 -32.35 8.65 -2.25
CA GLU A 489 -33.39 8.96 -3.25
C GLU A 489 -32.85 8.74 -4.67
N ASN A 490 -31.67 9.28 -4.98
CA ASN A 490 -31.06 9.10 -6.30
C ASN A 490 -30.74 7.63 -6.60
N ILE A 491 -30.27 6.85 -5.62
CA ILE A 491 -30.04 5.41 -5.77
C ILE A 491 -31.35 4.65 -6.06
N LYS A 492 -32.47 5.04 -5.43
CA LYS A 492 -33.79 4.47 -5.74
C LYS A 492 -34.20 4.73 -7.19
N TYR A 493 -33.97 5.94 -7.70
CA TYR A 493 -34.25 6.26 -9.10
C TYR A 493 -33.37 5.47 -10.06
N ILE A 494 -32.07 5.35 -9.78
CA ILE A 494 -31.13 4.53 -10.59
C ILE A 494 -31.59 3.08 -10.63
N ARG A 495 -31.93 2.50 -9.48
CA ARG A 495 -32.40 1.11 -9.39
C ARG A 495 -33.68 0.90 -10.21
N ARG A 496 -34.63 1.83 -10.11
CA ARG A 496 -35.89 1.77 -10.86
C ARG A 496 -35.63 1.80 -12.36
N ASP A 497 -34.79 2.72 -12.84
CA ASP A 497 -34.47 2.83 -14.26
C ASP A 497 -33.72 1.59 -14.78
N HIS A 498 -32.79 1.06 -13.99
CA HIS A 498 -32.07 -0.17 -14.33
C HIS A 498 -33.00 -1.38 -14.45
N ILE A 499 -33.93 -1.56 -13.51
CA ILE A 499 -34.92 -2.65 -13.56
C ILE A 499 -35.83 -2.49 -14.78
N LEU A 500 -36.29 -1.27 -15.10
CA LEU A 500 -37.10 -1.02 -16.29
C LEU A 500 -36.34 -1.37 -17.58
N LYS A 501 -35.05 -1.03 -17.65
CA LYS A 501 -34.18 -1.39 -18.77
C LYS A 501 -34.02 -2.91 -18.90
N GLN A 502 -33.85 -3.63 -17.79
CA GLN A 502 -33.78 -5.10 -17.76
C GLN A 502 -35.08 -5.76 -18.21
N ILE A 503 -36.23 -5.30 -17.72
CA ILE A 503 -37.54 -5.83 -18.15
C ILE A 503 -37.71 -5.60 -19.66
N ARG A 504 -37.37 -4.41 -20.15
CA ARG A 504 -37.44 -4.09 -21.58
C ARG A 504 -36.55 -5.01 -22.42
N SER A 505 -35.30 -5.26 -22.00
CA SER A 505 -34.39 -6.13 -22.74
C SER A 505 -34.86 -7.59 -22.74
N LEU A 506 -35.39 -8.09 -21.61
CA LEU A 506 -35.95 -9.44 -21.50
C LEU A 506 -37.14 -9.65 -22.43
N VAL A 507 -38.08 -8.71 -22.45
CA VAL A 507 -39.26 -8.75 -23.33
C VAL A 507 -38.85 -8.59 -24.81
N GLN A 508 -37.86 -7.75 -25.11
CA GLN A 508 -37.37 -7.58 -26.47
C GLN A 508 -36.65 -8.84 -27.00
N ALA A 509 -35.94 -9.57 -26.12
CA ALA A 509 -35.28 -10.83 -26.47
C ALA A 509 -36.26 -12.00 -26.61
N ASN A 510 -37.38 -11.97 -25.87
CA ASN A 510 -38.39 -13.04 -25.83
C ASN A 510 -39.81 -12.45 -25.99
N PRO A 511 -40.20 -11.97 -27.19
CA PRO A 511 -41.47 -11.28 -27.40
C PRO A 511 -42.71 -12.14 -27.08
N GLU A 512 -42.60 -13.46 -27.18
CA GLU A 512 -43.66 -14.43 -26.91
C GLU A 512 -44.16 -14.41 -25.45
N VAL A 513 -43.31 -14.03 -24.50
CA VAL A 513 -43.64 -14.00 -23.07
C VAL A 513 -44.37 -12.70 -22.67
N ALA A 514 -44.48 -11.74 -23.59
CA ALA A 514 -45.02 -10.41 -23.30
C ALA A 514 -46.48 -10.44 -22.82
N MET A 515 -47.34 -11.19 -23.50
CA MET A 515 -48.77 -11.27 -23.17
C MET A 515 -49.00 -11.95 -21.82
N ASP A 516 -48.35 -13.08 -21.58
CA ASP A 516 -48.44 -13.81 -20.30
C ASP A 516 -47.91 -12.96 -19.15
N SER A 517 -46.84 -12.20 -19.38
CA SER A 517 -46.29 -11.25 -18.40
C SER A 517 -47.29 -10.14 -18.05
N ILE A 518 -48.00 -9.57 -19.03
CA ILE A 518 -49.04 -8.55 -18.79
C ILE A 518 -50.17 -9.15 -17.95
N VAL A 519 -50.63 -10.37 -18.26
CA VAL A 519 -51.68 -11.04 -17.48
C VAL A 519 -51.25 -11.20 -16.02
N HIS A 520 -50.04 -11.70 -15.76
CA HIS A 520 -49.54 -11.82 -14.38
C HIS A 520 -49.35 -10.48 -13.67
N MET A 521 -48.82 -9.46 -14.35
CA MET A 521 -48.67 -8.11 -13.76
C MET A 521 -50.03 -7.50 -13.40
N THR A 522 -51.03 -7.65 -14.25
CA THR A 522 -52.37 -7.09 -14.00
C THR A 522 -53.07 -7.72 -12.79
N GLN A 523 -52.69 -8.93 -12.36
CA GLN A 523 -53.23 -9.57 -11.16
C GLN A 523 -52.79 -8.86 -9.86
N HIS A 524 -51.62 -8.22 -9.84
CA HIS A 524 -51.05 -7.61 -8.65
C HIS A 524 -51.26 -6.09 -8.53
N ILE A 525 -51.70 -5.42 -9.61
CA ILE A 525 -51.99 -3.98 -9.60
C ILE A 525 -53.42 -3.67 -9.13
N SER A 526 -53.63 -2.48 -8.59
CA SER A 526 -54.93 -2.06 -8.04
C SER A 526 -56.02 -1.95 -9.13
N PRO A 527 -57.31 -2.07 -8.80
CA PRO A 527 -58.40 -1.91 -9.77
C PRO A 527 -58.36 -0.57 -10.53
N THR A 528 -57.91 0.50 -9.87
CA THR A 528 -57.72 1.82 -10.50
C THR A 528 -56.58 1.80 -11.52
N GLN A 529 -55.46 1.16 -11.22
CA GLN A 529 -54.36 0.97 -12.16
C GLN A 529 -54.76 0.07 -13.34
N ARG A 530 -55.56 -0.98 -13.12
CA ARG A 530 -56.09 -1.82 -14.21
C ARG A 530 -56.94 -1.02 -15.18
N THR A 531 -57.83 -0.18 -14.65
CA THR A 531 -58.70 0.68 -15.47
C THR A 531 -57.87 1.65 -16.30
N GLU A 532 -56.80 2.19 -15.73
CA GLU A 532 -55.86 3.07 -16.44
C GLU A 532 -55.08 2.35 -17.54
N VAL A 533 -54.60 1.12 -17.28
CA VAL A 533 -53.93 0.30 -18.30
C VAL A 533 -54.86 -0.01 -19.48
N VAL A 534 -56.13 -0.38 -19.20
CA VAL A 534 -57.14 -0.63 -20.23
C VAL A 534 -57.42 0.63 -21.06
N ARG A 535 -57.50 1.79 -20.40
CA ARG A 535 -57.66 3.09 -21.07
C ARG A 535 -56.48 3.40 -21.98
N ILE A 536 -55.25 3.22 -21.51
CA ILE A 536 -54.03 3.48 -22.29
C ILE A 536 -53.98 2.57 -23.53
N LEU A 537 -54.20 1.26 -23.35
CA LEU A 537 -54.17 0.29 -24.46
C LEU A 537 -55.24 0.60 -25.53
N SER A 538 -56.46 0.94 -25.11
CA SER A 538 -57.53 1.31 -26.05
C SER A 538 -57.25 2.63 -26.79
N THR A 539 -56.55 3.58 -26.18
CA THR A 539 -56.12 4.82 -26.87
C THR A 539 -54.91 4.64 -27.79
N MET A 540 -54.05 3.62 -27.57
CA MET A 540 -52.90 3.36 -28.44
C MET A 540 -53.33 2.79 -29.81
N GLU A 541 -54.45 2.06 -29.88
CA GLU A 541 -55.04 1.59 -31.15
C GLU A 541 -55.46 2.74 -32.07
N THR A 542 -55.92 3.87 -31.51
CA THR A 542 -56.30 5.07 -32.28
C THR A 542 -55.12 5.86 -32.84
N SER A 543 -53.90 5.70 -32.29
CA SER A 543 -52.69 6.38 -32.78
C SER A 543 -51.88 5.59 -33.82
N ALA A 544 -52.10 4.28 -33.95
CA ALA A 544 -51.42 3.44 -34.94
C ALA A 544 -52.15 3.40 -36.30
N SER A 545 -53.33 4.04 -36.40
CA SER A 545 -54.20 4.05 -37.57
C SER A 545 -54.22 5.38 -38.33
N SER A 546 -53.22 6.24 -38.13
CA SER A 546 -53.01 7.52 -38.83
C SER A 546 -51.66 7.62 -39.51
#